data_AF-A0A0F9DRQ3-F1
#
_entry.id   AF-A0A0F9DRQ3-F1
#
_cell.length_a   1.000
_cell.length_b   1.000
_cell.length_c   1.000
_cell.angle_alpha   90.00
_cell.angle_beta   90.00
_cell.angle_gamma   90.00
#
_symmetry.space_group_name_H-M   'P 1'
#
loop_
_entity.id
_entity.type
_entity.pdbx_description
1 polymer ?
#
loop_
_entity_poly.entity_id
_entity_poly.type
_entity_poly.pdbx_seq_one_letter_code
_entity_poly.pdbx_strand_id
1 'polypeptide(L)' 'YITEGPLLVVDDVFTTGASMEQQRNKRYAKGAVVFARTTPPDWIKSVFLLNTRS' A
#
# COMPACT_ATOMS: atom_id res chain seq x y z
N TYR A 1 26.66 10.01 -7.88
CA TYR A 1 25.96 8.99 -7.07
C TYR A 1 24.48 9.28 -7.18
N ILE A 2 23.68 8.41 -7.81
CA ILE A 2 22.22 8.52 -7.75
C ILE A 2 21.82 7.85 -6.43
N THR A 3 21.46 8.65 -5.43
CA THR A 3 20.73 8.16 -4.27
C THR A 3 19.32 7.88 -4.74
N GLU A 4 18.97 6.60 -4.94
CA GLU A 4 17.58 6.22 -5.15
C GLU A 4 16.78 6.69 -3.93
N GLY A 5 15.82 7.59 -4.17
CA GLY A 5 14.92 8.10 -3.14
C GLY A 5 14.03 6.99 -2.57
N PRO A 6 13.23 7.30 -1.54
CA PRO A 6 12.33 6.31 -0.94
C PRO A 6 11.36 5.73 -2.00
N LEU A 7 11.17 4.41 -1.98
CA LEU A 7 10.25 3.73 -2.90
C LEU A 7 8.80 4.05 -2.52
N LEU A 8 8.01 4.53 -3.49
CA LEU A 8 6.57 4.66 -3.36
C LEU A 8 5.90 3.56 -4.21
N VAL A 9 5.05 2.75 -3.57
CA VAL A 9 4.23 1.73 -4.23
C VAL A 9 2.77 2.20 -4.18
N VAL A 10 2.13 2.29 -5.35
CA VAL A 10 0.74 2.76 -5.47
C VAL A 10 -0.10 1.71 -6.18
N ASP A 11 -1.31 1.48 -5.68
CA ASP A 11 -2.30 0.60 -6.29
C ASP A 11 -3.70 1.22 -6.15
N ASP A 12 -4.68 0.78 -6.95
CA ASP A 12 -6.04 1.33 -6.88
C ASP A 12 -6.82 0.74 -5.68
N VAL A 13 -6.69 -0.56 -5.44
CA VAL A 13 -7.45 -1.31 -4.45
C VAL A 13 -6.57 -2.27 -3.64
N PHE A 14 -6.55 -2.10 -2.33
CA PHE A 14 -5.96 -3.05 -1.39
C PHE A 14 -6.97 -4.12 -0.96
N THR A 15 -6.61 -5.39 -1.18
CA THR A 15 -7.36 -6.56 -0.71
C THR A 15 -6.53 -7.38 0.29
N THR A 16 -5.69 -8.31 -0.19
CA THR A 16 -4.77 -9.09 0.64
C THR A 16 -3.41 -8.40 0.81
N GLY A 17 -3.06 -7.48 -0.08
CA GLY A 17 -1.76 -6.81 -0.10
C GLY A 17 -0.64 -7.57 -0.83
N ALA A 18 -0.93 -8.69 -1.47
CA ALA A 18 0.09 -9.51 -2.14
C ALA A 18 0.86 -8.75 -3.25
N SER A 19 0.15 -7.98 -4.10
CA SER A 19 0.78 -7.14 -5.14
C SER A 19 1.71 -6.09 -4.53
N MET A 20 1.25 -5.43 -3.47
CA MET A 20 1.99 -4.40 -2.74
C MET A 20 3.28 -4.95 -2.12
N GLU A 21 3.21 -6.11 -1.45
CA GLU A 21 4.39 -6.74 -0.83
C GLU A 21 5.38 -7.28 -1.88
N GLN A 22 4.88 -7.85 -2.98
CA GLN A 22 5.71 -8.27 -4.10
C GLN A 22 6.49 -7.07 -4.68
N GLN A 23 5.81 -5.94 -4.87
CA GLN A 23 6.46 -4.73 -5.39
C GLN A 23 7.41 -4.10 -4.37
N ARG A 24 7.08 -4.13 -3.07
CA ARG A 24 7.96 -3.67 -2.00
C ARG A 24 9.27 -4.47 -1.99
N ASN A 25 9.22 -5.78 -2.21
CA ASN A 25 10.39 -6.66 -2.29
C ASN A 25 11.41 -6.42 -1.16
N LYS A 26 10.92 -6.35 0.08
CA LYS A 26 11.70 -6.07 1.31
C LYS A 26 12.44 -4.73 1.35
N ARG A 27 12.24 -3.84 0.38
CA ARG A 27 12.80 -2.48 0.38
C ARG A 27 12.07 -1.59 1.37
N TYR A 28 12.75 -0.53 1.83
CA TYR A 28 12.10 0.54 2.56
C TYR A 28 11.16 1.29 1.61
N ALA A 29 9.86 1.22 1.88
CA ALA A 29 8.83 1.75 1.00
C ALA A 29 7.68 2.38 1.79
N LYS A 30 6.98 3.31 1.13
CA LYS A 30 5.65 3.76 1.51
C LYS A 30 4.64 3.22 0.50
N GLY A 31 3.48 2.81 0.99
CA GLY A 31 2.36 2.35 0.17
C GLY A 31 1.23 3.37 0.17
N ALA A 32 0.57 3.54 -0.96
CA ALA A 32 -0.67 4.32 -1.07
C ALA A 32 -1.70 3.56 -1.89
N VAL A 33 -2.94 3.50 -1.42
CA VAL A 33 -4.06 2.94 -2.18
C VAL A 33 -5.27 3.85 -2.11
N VAL A 34 -6.08 3.85 -3.17
CA VAL A 34 -7.31 4.66 -3.16
C VAL A 34 -8.35 3.97 -2.26
N PHE A 35 -8.58 2.67 -2.45
CA PHE A 35 -9.55 1.90 -1.68
C PHE A 35 -8.88 0.73 -0.94
N ALA A 36 -9.35 0.40 0.25
CA ALA A 36 -8.93 -0.79 0.98
C ALA A 36 -10.15 -1.57 1.48
N ARG A 37 -10.21 -2.89 1.26
CA ARG A 37 -11.30 -3.76 1.75
C ARG A 37 -11.12 -4.20 3.20
N THR A 38 -9.90 -4.10 3.71
CA THR A 38 -9.50 -4.43 5.07
C THR A 38 -8.48 -3.39 5.53
N THR A 39 -8.20 -3.32 6.82
CA THR A 39 -7.17 -2.42 7.36
C THR A 39 -5.80 -2.80 6.79
N PRO A 40 -5.13 -1.89 6.03
CA PRO A 40 -3.79 -2.16 5.52
C PRO A 40 -2.74 -2.16 6.64
N PRO A 41 -1.56 -2.76 6.42
CA PRO A 41 -0.41 -2.64 7.33
C PRO A 41 0.09 -1.18 7.39
N ASP A 42 0.74 -0.80 8.50
CA ASP A 42 1.14 0.58 8.81
C ASP A 42 1.96 1.32 7.74
N TRP A 43 2.67 0.56 6.88
CA TRP A 43 3.47 1.14 5.80
C TRP A 43 2.63 1.57 4.59
N ILE A 44 1.36 1.17 4.53
CA ILE A 44 0.38 1.50 3.47
C ILE A 44 -0.68 2.45 4.04
N LYS A 45 -0.95 3.54 3.32
CA LYS A 45 -2.09 4.43 3.60
C LYS A 45 -3.19 4.24 2.57
N SER A 46 -4.42 4.07 3.03
CA SER A 46 -5.61 4.10 2.18
C SER A 46 -6.33 5.44 2.27
N VAL A 47 -6.91 5.90 1.16
CA VAL A 47 -7.79 7.08 1.15
C VAL A 47 -9.16 6.70 1.72
N PHE A 48 -9.71 5.57 1.28
CA PHE A 48 -11.01 5.05 1.73
C PHE A 48 -10.87 3.62 2.24
N LEU A 49 -11.35 3.36 3.46
CA LEU A 49 -11.55 2.01 3.97
C LEU A 49 -12.99 1.59 3.67
N LEU A 50 -13.15 0.63 2.75
CA LEU A 50 -14.42 0.01 2.37
C LEU A 50 -14.88 -0.94 3.48
N ASN A 51 -15.28 -0.39 4.62
CA ASN A 51 -15.85 -1.15 5.72
C ASN A 51 -17.34 -1.41 5.43
N THR A 52 -17.74 -2.67 5.27
CA THR A 52 -19.16 -3.04 5.32
C THR A 52 -19.61 -3.11 6.78
N ARG A 53 -20.33 -2.07 7.24
CA ARG A 53 -21.48 -2.15 8.16
C ARG A 53 -22.13 -0.78 8.37
N SER A 54 -23.40 -0.67 8.01
CA SER A 54 -24.42 -0.18 8.96
C SER A 54 -25.15 -1.42 9.48
#